data_AF-A0A965TSW8-F1
#
_entry.id   AF-A0A965TSW8-F1
#
_cell.length_a   1.000
_cell.length_b   1.000
_cell.length_c   1.000
_cell.angle_alpha   90.00
_cell.angle_beta   90.00
_cell.angle_gamma   90.00
#
_symmetry.space_group_name_H-M   'P 1'
#
loop_
_entity.id
_entity.type
_entity.pdbx_description
1 polymer ?
#
loop_
_entity_poly.entity_id
_entity_poly.type
_entity_poly.pdbx_seq_one_letter_code
_entity_poly.pdbx_strand_id
1 'polypeptide(L)'
;LYRDHATSEQFHSEFKTDLDLERLPSGKFATNALVMALGTFAYNILRAIGQMGLLGQFAPIRHPAKRRRIRTVIQELIYLAARLISTGRRLILRFSRHCPVFAAFQGVYEQLVSAG
;
A
#
# COMPACT_ATOMS: atom_id res chain seq x y z
N LEU A 1 -11.03 -26.92 2.24
CA LEU A 1 -11.77 -26.36 1.08
C LEU A 1 -12.73 -25.22 1.45
N TYR A 2 -13.27 -25.13 2.67
CA TYR A 2 -14.20 -24.04 3.06
C TYR A 2 -13.54 -22.81 3.72
N ARG A 3 -12.21 -22.83 3.96
CA ARG A 3 -11.48 -21.76 4.68
C ARG A 3 -10.97 -20.63 3.79
N ASP A 4 -10.85 -20.83 2.48
CA ASP A 4 -10.28 -19.83 1.57
C ASP A 4 -11.31 -18.84 1.02
N HIS A 5 -12.60 -19.21 0.95
CA HIS A 5 -13.67 -18.32 0.49
C HIS A 5 -13.85 -17.08 1.39
N ALA A 6 -13.78 -17.29 2.71
CA ALA A 6 -13.83 -16.18 3.68
C ALA A 6 -12.69 -15.18 3.48
N THR A 7 -11.53 -15.63 2.95
CA THR A 7 -10.41 -14.72 2.68
C THR A 7 -10.63 -13.84 1.45
N SER A 8 -11.30 -14.37 0.42
CA SER A 8 -11.64 -13.63 -0.80
C SER A 8 -12.70 -12.55 -0.54
N GLU A 9 -13.77 -12.90 0.19
CA GLU A 9 -14.78 -11.92 0.60
C GLU A 9 -14.20 -10.82 1.48
N GLN A 10 -13.28 -11.18 2.37
CA GLN A 10 -12.59 -10.21 3.20
C GLN A 10 -11.67 -9.28 2.38
N PHE A 11 -11.06 -9.75 1.29
CA PHE A 11 -10.33 -8.89 0.36
C PHE A 11 -11.23 -7.93 -0.42
N HIS A 12 -12.41 -8.39 -0.84
CA HIS A 12 -13.38 -7.52 -1.51
C HIS A 12 -13.90 -6.43 -0.58
N SER A 13 -14.11 -6.72 0.70
CA SER A 13 -14.46 -5.71 1.70
C SER A 13 -13.32 -4.71 1.90
N GLU A 14 -12.08 -5.17 2.09
CA GLU A 14 -10.90 -4.30 2.23
C GLU A 14 -10.67 -3.42 0.98
N PHE A 15 -10.83 -3.97 -0.23
CA PHE A 15 -10.71 -3.24 -1.49
C PHE A 15 -11.71 -2.08 -1.57
N LYS A 16 -12.97 -2.32 -1.18
CA LYS A 16 -14.02 -1.31 -1.23
C LYS A 16 -13.84 -0.25 -0.15
N THR A 17 -13.57 -0.64 1.09
CA THR A 17 -13.51 0.28 2.23
C THR A 17 -12.22 1.10 2.28
N ASP A 18 -11.07 0.49 1.95
CA ASP A 18 -9.77 1.16 2.12
C ASP A 18 -9.39 2.03 0.92
N LEU A 19 -10.00 1.81 -0.26
CA LEU A 19 -9.83 2.64 -1.46
C LEU A 19 -11.06 3.51 -1.77
N ASP A 20 -12.06 3.53 -0.89
CA ASP A 20 -13.31 4.29 -1.02
C ASP A 20 -14.07 4.00 -2.34
N LEU A 21 -14.07 2.73 -2.75
CA LEU A 21 -14.68 2.26 -4.00
C LEU A 21 -16.11 1.72 -3.80
N GLU A 22 -16.75 2.07 -2.69
CA GLU A 22 -18.16 1.74 -2.42
C GLU A 22 -19.12 2.54 -3.29
N ARG A 23 -18.68 3.71 -3.78
CA ARG A 23 -19.48 4.61 -4.62
C ARG A 23 -18.66 5.03 -5.83
N LEU A 24 -19.13 4.66 -7.02
CA LEU A 24 -18.45 5.00 -8.26
C LEU A 24 -18.78 6.45 -8.67
N PRO A 25 -17.81 7.20 -9.20
CA PRO A 25 -17.96 8.64 -9.39
C PRO A 25 -18.78 9.03 -10.62
N SER A 26 -19.12 8.08 -11.51
CA SER A 26 -19.83 8.35 -12.76
C SER A 26 -21.16 7.60 -12.85
N GLY A 27 -22.14 8.20 -13.53
CA GLY A 27 -23.36 7.50 -13.96
C GLY A 27 -23.16 6.58 -15.17
N LYS A 28 -21.97 6.56 -15.78
CA LYS A 28 -21.65 5.77 -16.98
C LYS A 28 -20.88 4.51 -16.62
N PHE A 29 -21.37 3.34 -17.08
CA PHE A 29 -20.73 2.04 -16.84
C PHE A 29 -19.29 1.96 -17.38
N ALA A 30 -19.03 2.48 -18.58
CA ALA A 30 -17.69 2.44 -19.18
C ALA A 30 -16.64 3.19 -18.33
N THR A 31 -17.00 4.36 -17.81
CA THR A 31 -16.13 5.14 -16.93
C THR A 31 -15.91 4.42 -15.60
N ASN A 32 -16.95 3.83 -15.04
CA ASN A 32 -16.88 3.06 -13.80
C ASN A 32 -16.04 1.79 -13.93
N ALA A 33 -16.07 1.12 -15.10
CA ALA A 33 -15.20 -0.02 -15.40
C ALA A 33 -13.72 0.39 -15.41
N LEU A 34 -13.39 1.54 -16.00
CA LEU A 34 -12.03 2.09 -15.97
C LEU A 34 -11.58 2.43 -14.54
N VAL A 35 -12.45 3.10 -13.77
CA VAL A 35 -12.17 3.41 -12.35
C VAL A 35 -11.91 2.13 -11.56
N MET A 36 -12.69 1.08 -11.81
CA MET A 36 -12.48 -0.24 -11.20
C MET A 36 -11.15 -0.87 -11.59
N ALA A 37 -10.80 -0.86 -12.88
CA ALA A 37 -9.52 -1.40 -13.34
C ALA A 37 -8.32 -0.69 -12.69
N LEU A 38 -8.36 0.65 -12.61
CA LEU A 38 -7.34 1.45 -11.94
C LEU A 38 -7.29 1.17 -10.43
N GLY A 39 -8.46 1.05 -9.79
CA GLY A 39 -8.57 0.68 -8.38
C GLY A 39 -7.92 -0.68 -8.09
N THR A 40 -8.24 -1.70 -8.89
CA THR A 40 -7.66 -3.04 -8.75
C THR A 40 -6.14 -3.02 -8.97
N PHE A 41 -5.66 -2.26 -9.95
CA PHE A 41 -4.23 -2.09 -10.18
C PHE A 41 -3.52 -1.45 -8.98
N ALA A 42 -4.06 -0.34 -8.46
CA ALA A 42 -3.53 0.33 -7.28
C ALA A 42 -3.55 -0.57 -6.03
N TYR A 43 -4.64 -1.32 -5.83
CA TYR A 43 -4.76 -2.31 -4.75
C TYR A 43 -3.63 -3.34 -4.81
N ASN A 44 -3.37 -3.90 -6.00
CA ASN A 44 -2.36 -4.92 -6.19
C ASN A 44 -0.94 -4.39 -5.90
N ILE A 45 -0.64 -3.16 -6.32
CA ILE A 45 0.64 -2.50 -6.01
C ILE A 45 0.80 -2.29 -4.50
N LEU A 46 -0.20 -1.69 -3.85
CA LEU A 46 -0.16 -1.46 -2.41
C LEU A 46 -0.05 -2.77 -1.64
N ARG A 47 -0.71 -3.82 -2.12
CA ARG A 47 -0.60 -5.15 -1.52
C ARG A 47 0.80 -5.72 -1.66
N ALA A 48 1.43 -5.62 -2.83
CA ALA A 48 2.80 -6.07 -3.05
C ALA A 48 3.79 -5.31 -2.13
N ILE A 49 3.68 -3.99 -2.05
CA ILE A 49 4.47 -3.14 -1.14
C ILE A 49 4.30 -3.59 0.32
N GLY A 50 3.07 -3.87 0.74
CA GLY A 50 2.79 -4.39 2.08
C GLY A 50 3.42 -5.75 2.36
N GLN A 51 3.47 -6.66 1.37
CA GLN A 51 4.17 -7.95 1.53
C GLN A 51 5.68 -7.75 1.69
N MET A 52 6.28 -6.84 0.92
CA MET A 52 7.72 -6.55 0.97
C MET A 52 8.13 -5.87 2.30
N GLY A 53 7.42 -4.83 2.72
CA GLY A 53 7.85 -3.99 3.85
C GLY A 53 7.32 -4.40 5.21
N LEU A 54 6.13 -4.99 5.24
CA LEU A 54 5.39 -5.21 6.48
C LEU A 54 5.30 -6.70 6.87
N LEU A 55 5.81 -7.60 6.02
CA LEU A 55 5.92 -9.04 6.30
C LEU A 55 7.36 -9.57 6.12
N GLY A 56 8.31 -8.74 5.68
CA GLY A 56 9.74 -9.04 5.59
C GLY A 56 10.52 -8.82 6.89
N GLN A 57 11.85 -8.88 6.81
CA GLN A 57 12.78 -8.82 7.97
C GLN A 57 12.69 -7.53 8.81
N PHE A 58 12.12 -6.45 8.26
CA PHE A 58 11.97 -5.15 8.92
C PHE A 58 10.56 -4.88 9.46
N ALA A 59 9.71 -5.89 9.53
CA ALA A 59 8.34 -5.74 10.00
C ALA A 59 8.29 -5.38 11.51
N PRO A 60 7.57 -4.31 11.92
CA PRO A 60 7.30 -4.07 13.35
C PRO A 60 6.59 -5.27 13.98
N ILE A 61 6.76 -5.47 15.31
CA ILE A 61 6.29 -6.62 16.08
C ILE A 61 4.87 -7.03 15.67
N ARG A 62 4.73 -8.28 15.23
CA ARG A 62 3.48 -8.86 14.72
C ARG A 62 2.62 -9.35 15.88
N HIS A 63 1.37 -8.91 15.96
CA HIS A 63 0.33 -9.70 16.62
C HIS A 63 -0.17 -10.75 15.62
N PRO A 64 0.04 -12.06 15.84
CA PRO A 64 -0.29 -13.11 14.87
C PRO A 64 -1.78 -13.14 14.50
N ALA A 65 -2.65 -12.62 15.37
CA ALA A 65 -4.09 -12.52 15.17
C ALA A 65 -4.57 -11.28 14.37
N LYS A 66 -3.71 -10.28 14.11
CA LYS A 66 -4.09 -9.06 13.36
C LYS A 66 -3.42 -9.02 11.99
N ARG A 67 -4.23 -9.15 10.94
CA ARG A 67 -3.84 -8.94 9.55
C ARG A 67 -3.56 -7.46 9.29
N ARG A 68 -2.50 -7.12 8.55
CA ARG A 68 -2.27 -5.74 8.10
C ARG A 68 -3.18 -5.43 6.91
N ARG A 69 -4.14 -4.55 7.12
CA ARG A 69 -5.01 -4.01 6.05
C ARG A 69 -4.20 -3.08 5.16
N ILE A 70 -4.66 -2.86 3.93
CA ILE A 70 -4.01 -1.91 3.00
C ILE A 70 -4.01 -0.50 3.59
N ARG A 71 -5.02 -0.15 4.39
CA ARG A 71 -5.00 1.09 5.17
C ARG A 71 -3.71 1.32 5.96
N THR A 72 -3.16 0.29 6.58
CA THR A 72 -1.88 0.38 7.31
C THR A 72 -0.71 0.60 6.34
N VAL A 73 -0.70 -0.06 5.18
CA VAL A 73 0.32 0.20 4.14
C VAL A 73 0.28 1.66 3.70
N ILE A 74 -0.91 2.20 3.45
CA ILE A 74 -1.09 3.60 3.06
C ILE A 74 -0.57 4.54 4.15
N GLN A 75 -1.00 4.34 5.41
CA GLN A 75 -0.61 5.21 6.52
C GLN A 75 0.90 5.17 6.81
N GLU A 76 1.49 3.99 6.78
CA GLU A 76 2.86 3.75 7.26
C GLU A 76 3.91 3.96 6.14
N LEU A 77 3.58 3.64 4.88
CA LEU A 77 4.54 3.66 3.77
C LEU A 77 4.25 4.72 2.71
N ILE A 78 2.99 5.10 2.50
CA ILE A 78 2.61 6.07 1.45
C ILE A 78 2.48 7.49 2.02
N TYR A 79 1.80 7.65 3.16
CA TYR A 79 1.61 8.93 3.83
C TYR A 79 2.78 9.33 4.74
N LEU A 80 3.91 8.64 4.62
CA LEU A 80 5.10 8.93 5.38
C LEU A 80 5.58 10.36 5.08
N ALA A 81 5.63 11.19 6.12
CA ALA A 81 6.02 12.59 5.96
C ALA A 81 7.47 12.73 5.48
N ALA A 82 7.63 13.33 4.30
CA ALA A 82 8.93 13.59 3.67
C ALA A 82 8.97 14.99 3.08
N ARG A 83 10.17 15.59 3.07
CA ARG A 83 10.44 16.81 2.30
C ARG A 83 10.99 16.42 0.93
N LEU A 84 10.28 16.79 -0.13
CA LEU A 84 10.79 16.69 -1.50
C LEU A 84 11.75 17.86 -1.76
N ILE A 85 12.99 17.55 -2.14
CA ILE A 85 14.03 18.50 -2.47
C ILE A 85 14.39 18.30 -3.94
N SER A 86 14.30 19.36 -4.74
CA SER A 86 14.74 19.37 -6.14
C SER A 86 16.05 20.14 -6.24
N THR A 87 17.11 19.50 -6.73
CA THR A 87 18.42 20.13 -6.93
C THR A 87 19.20 19.42 -8.03
N GLY A 88 19.87 20.17 -8.91
CA GLY A 88 20.76 19.60 -9.93
C GLY A 88 20.15 18.47 -10.77
N ARG A 89 18.89 18.61 -11.20
CA ARG A 89 18.10 17.59 -11.93
C ARG A 89 17.86 16.28 -11.14
N ARG A 90 18.00 16.31 -9.82
CA ARG A 90 17.71 15.20 -8.91
C ARG A 90 16.52 15.55 -8.01
N LEU A 91 15.71 14.54 -7.73
CA LEU A 91 14.66 14.59 -6.72
C LEU A 91 15.10 13.76 -5.51
N ILE A 92 15.03 14.35 -4.32
CA ILE A 92 15.45 13.73 -3.07
C ILE A 92 14.27 13.78 -2.10
N LEU A 93 13.89 12.63 -1.54
CA LEU A 93 12.96 12.55 -0.41
C LEU A 93 13.76 12.55 0.89
N ARG A 94 13.59 13.59 1.72
CA ARG A 94 14.23 13.71 3.03
C ARG A 94 13.23 13.45 4.15
N PHE A 95 13.49 12.44 4.96
CA PHE A 95 12.66 12.05 6.10
C PHE A 95 13.17 12.66 7.42
N SER A 96 12.34 12.65 8.46
CA SER A 96 12.73 13.07 9.82
C SER A 96 13.68 12.05 10.45
N ARG A 97 14.63 12.52 11.25
CA ARG A 97 15.62 11.66 11.95
C ARG A 97 14.98 10.67 12.93
N HIS A 98 13.82 11.00 13.47
CA HIS A 98 13.11 10.20 14.48
C HIS A 98 11.88 9.50 13.92
N CYS A 99 11.84 9.24 12.61
CA CYS A 99 10.72 8.56 11.99
C CYS A 99 10.77 7.04 12.27
N PRO A 100 9.85 6.48 13.08
CA PRO A 100 9.94 5.07 13.49
C PRO A 100 9.68 4.09 12.34
N VAL A 101 8.99 4.54 11.29
CA VAL A 101 8.58 3.73 10.14
C VAL A 101 9.60 3.78 9.00
N PHE A 102 10.59 4.67 9.09
CA PHE A 102 11.56 4.90 8.02
C PHE A 102 12.36 3.64 7.67
N ALA A 103 12.71 2.81 8.66
CA ALA A 103 13.41 1.54 8.41
C ALA A 103 12.61 0.58 7.52
N ALA A 104 11.29 0.48 7.73
CA ALA A 104 10.42 -0.33 6.89
C ALA A 104 10.31 0.25 5.46
N PHE A 105 10.19 1.58 5.34
CA PHE A 105 10.20 2.26 4.04
C PHE A 105 11.51 2.01 3.27
N GLN A 106 12.65 2.19 3.93
CA GLN A 106 13.97 2.02 3.35
C GLN A 106 14.17 0.58 2.84
N GLY A 107 13.79 -0.42 3.65
CA GLY A 107 13.88 -1.83 3.24
C GLY A 107 13.06 -2.16 1.99
N VAL A 108 11.84 -1.61 1.86
CA VAL A 108 11.05 -1.76 0.63
C VAL A 108 11.72 -1.06 -0.55
N TYR A 109 12.18 0.17 -0.34
CA TYR A 109 12.79 0.97 -1.40
C TYR A 109 14.03 0.29 -1.98
N GLU A 110 14.90 -0.25 -1.13
CA GLU A 110 16.10 -0.99 -1.57
C GLU A 110 15.75 -2.26 -2.34
N GLN A 111 14.70 -2.99 -1.93
CA GLN A 111 14.21 -4.17 -2.67
C GLN A 111 13.67 -3.80 -4.06
N LEU A 112 12.94 -2.69 -4.17
CA LEU A 112 12.39 -2.24 -5.45
C LEU A 112 13.49 -1.73 -6.40
N VAL A 113 14.50 -1.03 -5.89
CA VAL A 113 15.62 -0.53 -6.69
C VAL A 113 16.53 -1.67 -7.16
N SER A 114 16.71 -2.72 -6.37
CA SER A 114 17.54 -3.89 -6.75
C SER A 114 16.85 -4.86 -7.70
N ALA A 115 15.52 -4.77 -7.86
CA ALA A 115 14.74 -5.63 -8.75
C ALA A 115 14.64 -5.12 -10.20
N GLY A 116 15.17 -3.93 -10.50
CA GLY A 116 15.16 -3.32 -11.84
C GLY A 116 16.55 -3.08 -12.39
#